data_AF-A0AAW5EJD0-F1
#
_entry.id   AF-A0AAW5EJD0-F1
#
_cell.length_a   1.000
_cell.length_b   1.000
_cell.length_c   1.000
_cell.angle_alpha   90.00
_cell.angle_beta   90.00
_cell.angle_gamma   90.00
#
_symmetry.space_group_name_H-M   'P 1'
#
loop_
_entity.id
_entity.type
_entity.pdbx_description
1 polymer ?
#
loop_
_entity_poly.entity_id
_entity_poly.type
_entity_poly.pdbx_seq_one_letter_code
_entity_poly.pdbx_strand_id
1 'polypeptide(L)'
;VFLLAQGTSFDKEGRGYVLRRILRRALRHGYLLGLKKPFMYNLVDVVCKLMGEHYTYLNEKKDFIKEQICLEEERFLSTIENGIEIFNEE
;
A
#
# COMPACT_ATOMS: atom_id res chain seq x y z
N VAL A 1 1.21 6.90 0.20
CA VAL A 1 2.21 7.72 0.91
C VAL A 1 1.60 9.03 1.40
N PHE A 2 1.32 10.00 0.52
CA PHE A 2 0.77 11.31 0.90
C PHE A 2 -0.50 11.25 1.78
N LEU A 3 -1.50 10.45 1.39
CA LEU A 3 -2.75 10.34 2.16
C LEU A 3 -2.53 9.82 3.60
N LEU A 4 -1.62 8.84 3.77
CA LEU A 4 -1.22 8.34 5.09
C LEU A 4 -0.49 9.41 5.89
N ALA A 5 0.42 10.13 5.22
CA ALA A 5 1.17 11.22 5.84
C ALA A 5 0.27 12.39 6.29
N GLN A 6 -0.84 12.63 5.59
CA GLN A 6 -1.86 13.63 5.94
C GLN A 6 -2.87 13.13 7.01
N GLY A 7 -2.69 11.93 7.56
CA GLY A 7 -3.49 11.40 8.67
C GLY A 7 -4.69 10.54 8.26
N THR A 8 -4.78 10.13 7.00
CA THR A 8 -5.74 9.08 6.61
C THR A 8 -5.18 7.72 7.03
N SER A 9 -6.03 6.81 7.48
CA SER A 9 -5.67 5.41 7.79
C SER A 9 -6.41 4.45 6.85
N PHE A 10 -5.97 3.19 6.79
CA PHE A 10 -6.68 2.17 6.02
C PHE A 10 -7.99 1.77 6.73
N ASP A 11 -9.12 1.94 6.05
CA ASP A 11 -10.43 1.66 6.63
C ASP A 11 -11.37 0.93 5.66
N LYS A 12 -12.49 0.43 6.18
CA LYS A 12 -13.58 -0.19 5.41
C LYS A 12 -14.54 0.85 4.82
N GLU A 13 -14.51 2.10 5.30
CA GLU A 13 -15.41 3.17 4.85
C GLU A 13 -14.69 4.50 4.54
N GLY A 14 -15.39 5.40 3.85
CA GLY A 14 -14.95 6.77 3.58
C GLY A 14 -13.60 6.90 2.86
N ARG A 15 -12.78 7.87 3.29
CA ARG A 15 -11.46 8.15 2.69
C ARG A 15 -10.48 6.99 2.87
N GLY A 16 -10.54 6.30 4.01
CA GLY A 16 -9.70 5.14 4.30
C GLY A 16 -9.99 3.97 3.36
N TYR A 17 -11.25 3.80 2.95
CA TYR A 17 -11.64 2.78 1.98
C TYR A 17 -11.08 3.03 0.58
N VAL A 18 -11.14 4.29 0.12
CA VAL A 18 -10.56 4.67 -1.18
C VAL A 18 -9.05 4.41 -1.17
N LEU A 19 -8.36 4.82 -0.11
CA LEU A 19 -6.93 4.58 0.07
C LEU A 19 -6.60 3.07 0.06
N ARG A 20 -7.35 2.26 0.80
CA ARG A 20 -7.19 0.80 0.83
C ARG A 20 -7.35 0.18 -0.56
N ARG A 21 -8.38 0.60 -1.31
CA ARG A 21 -8.63 0.11 -2.67
C ARG A 21 -7.50 0.45 -3.64
N ILE A 22 -6.97 1.67 -3.59
CA ILE A 22 -5.85 2.09 -4.45
C ILE A 22 -4.62 1.24 -4.15
N LEU A 23 -4.30 1.05 -2.87
CA LEU A 23 -3.18 0.20 -2.46
C LEU A 23 -3.36 -1.24 -2.97
N ARG A 24 -4.49 -1.88 -2.67
CA ARG A 24 -4.74 -3.27 -3.09
C ARG A 24 -4.70 -3.47 -4.59
N ARG A 25 -5.13 -2.49 -5.38
CA ARG A 25 -5.01 -2.54 -6.84
C ARG A 25 -3.54 -2.51 -7.29
N ALA A 26 -2.72 -1.65 -6.70
CA ALA A 26 -1.29 -1.62 -6.98
C ALA A 26 -0.60 -2.95 -6.57
N LEU A 27 -0.97 -3.51 -5.43
CA LEU A 27 -0.49 -4.82 -4.97
C LEU A 27 -0.88 -5.95 -5.92
N ARG A 28 -2.12 -5.97 -6.41
CA ARG A 28 -2.56 -6.92 -7.43
C ARG A 28 -1.71 -6.85 -8.69
N HIS A 29 -1.40 -5.64 -9.18
CA HIS A 29 -0.51 -5.48 -10.33
C HIS A 29 0.89 -6.03 -10.05
N GLY A 30 1.45 -5.77 -8.87
CA GLY A 30 2.72 -6.37 -8.46
C GLY A 30 2.67 -7.90 -8.39
N TYR A 31 1.58 -8.44 -7.85
CA TYR A 31 1.36 -9.88 -7.77
C TYR A 31 1.28 -10.54 -9.15
N LEU A 32 0.57 -9.92 -10.11
CA LEU A 32 0.51 -10.38 -11.50
C LEU A 32 1.88 -10.36 -12.20
N LEU A 33 2.81 -9.52 -11.73
CA LEU A 33 4.21 -9.49 -12.19
C LEU A 33 5.10 -10.52 -11.47
N GLY A 34 4.54 -11.35 -10.59
CA GLY A 34 5.25 -12.39 -9.84
C GLY A 34 5.81 -11.94 -8.49
N LEU A 35 5.49 -10.73 -8.02
CA LEU A 35 5.91 -10.26 -6.71
C LEU A 35 5.02 -10.87 -5.62
N LYS A 36 5.52 -11.94 -4.98
CA LYS A 36 4.80 -12.69 -3.93
C LYS A 36 5.13 -12.28 -2.49
N LYS A 37 6.04 -11.33 -2.31
CA LYS A 37 6.46 -10.81 -1.00
C LYS A 37 6.10 -9.34 -0.88
N PRO A 38 5.93 -8.81 0.35
CA PRO A 38 5.72 -7.38 0.54
C PRO A 38 6.83 -6.57 -0.15
N PHE A 39 6.45 -5.62 -0.99
CA PHE A 39 7.36 -4.79 -1.78
C PHE A 39 6.99 -3.31 -1.75
N MET A 40 5.71 -2.99 -1.50
CA MET A 40 5.20 -1.63 -1.63
C MET A 40 5.81 -0.67 -0.60
N TYR A 41 6.14 -1.17 0.60
CA TYR A 41 6.78 -0.36 1.64
C TYR A 41 8.18 0.16 1.23
N ASN A 42 8.90 -0.52 0.35
CA ASN A 42 10.20 -0.05 -0.16
C ASN A 42 10.06 1.17 -1.07
N LEU A 43 8.91 1.30 -1.76
CA LEU A 43 8.64 2.47 -2.61
C LEU A 43 8.44 3.75 -1.80
N VAL A 44 8.11 3.63 -0.51
CA VAL A 44 8.01 4.79 0.39
C VAL A 44 9.38 5.50 0.48
N ASP A 45 10.49 4.75 0.57
CA ASP A 45 11.82 5.33 0.60
C ASP A 45 12.13 6.16 -0.65
N VAL A 46 11.74 5.64 -1.82
CA VAL A 46 11.92 6.31 -3.11
C VAL A 46 11.09 7.59 -3.17
N VAL A 47 9.82 7.53 -2.76
CA VAL A 47 8.94 8.71 -2.75
C VAL A 47 9.45 9.77 -1.78
N CYS A 48 9.85 9.40 -0.56
CA CYS A 48 10.43 10.33 0.40
C CYS A 48 11.74 10.95 -0.12
N LYS A 49 12.59 10.20 -0.82
CA LYS A 49 13.81 10.74 -1.44
C LYS A 49 13.50 11.77 -2.52
N LEU A 50 12.50 11.52 -3.36
CA LEU A 50 12.16 12.41 -4.48
C LEU A 50 11.38 13.66 -4.03
N MET A 51 10.52 13.52 -3.02
CA MET A 51 9.54 14.54 -2.66
C MET A 51 9.75 15.14 -1.27
N GLY A 52 10.60 14.53 -0.44
CA GLY A 52 10.75 14.88 0.98
C GLY A 52 11.47 16.20 1.25
N GLU A 53 12.16 16.77 0.26
CA GLU A 53 12.73 18.12 0.39
C GLU A 53 11.64 19.19 0.42
N HIS A 54 10.62 19.07 -0.44
CA HIS A 54 9.49 20.00 -0.46
C HIS A 54 8.41 19.66 0.56
N TYR A 55 8.23 18.36 0.84
CA TYR A 55 7.22 17.85 1.76
C TYR A 55 7.88 17.15 2.94
N THR A 56 8.46 17.95 3.84
CA THR A 56 9.25 17.46 4.99
C THR A 56 8.48 16.50 5.91
N TYR A 57 7.17 16.68 6.05
CA TYR A 57 6.28 15.79 6.81
C TYR A 57 6.27 14.34 6.30
N LEU A 58 6.66 14.10 5.04
CA LEU A 58 6.83 12.74 4.50
C LEU A 58 8.01 12.02 5.14
N ASN A 59 9.09 12.75 5.43
CA ASN A 59 10.28 12.18 6.08
C ASN A 59 9.99 11.90 7.56
N GLU A 60 9.30 12.81 8.24
CA GLU A 60 8.91 12.64 9.65
C GLU A 60 8.00 11.42 9.87
N LYS A 61 7.09 11.16 8.93
CA LYS A 61 6.12 10.06 9.02
C LYS A 61 6.54 8.80 8.25
N LYS A 62 7.76 8.78 7.73
CA LYS A 62 8.24 7.74 6.82
C LYS A 62 8.07 6.34 7.40
N ASP A 63 8.57 6.11 8.62
CA ASP A 63 8.56 4.79 9.25
C ASP A 63 7.14 4.32 9.53
N PHE A 64 6.28 5.21 10.05
CA PHE A 64 4.85 4.95 10.22
C PHE A 64 4.17 4.55 8.90
N ILE A 65 4.42 5.29 7.81
CA ILE A 65 3.82 5.00 6.50
C ILE A 65 4.30 3.64 5.98
N LYS A 66 5.59 3.31 6.16
CA LYS A 66 6.17 2.01 5.77
C LYS A 66 5.49 0.86 6.51
N GLU A 67 5.37 0.98 7.82
CA GLU A 67 4.72 -0.02 8.68
C GLU A 67 3.27 -0.24 8.26
N GLN A 68 2.48 0.84 8.12
CA GLN A 68 1.07 0.73 7.74
C GLN A 68 0.88 0.06 6.37
N ILE A 69 1.71 0.41 5.38
CA ILE A 69 1.66 -0.21 4.06
C ILE A 69 2.04 -1.69 4.14
N CYS A 70 3.10 -2.04 4.89
CA CYS A 70 3.54 -3.43 5.04
C CYS A 70 2.45 -4.30 5.68
N LEU A 71 1.82 -3.82 6.76
CA LEU A 71 0.74 -4.54 7.45
C LEU A 71 -0.47 -4.81 6.54
N GLU A 72 -0.92 -3.79 5.79
CA GLU A 72 -2.05 -3.96 4.87
C GLU A 72 -1.67 -4.84 3.65
N GLU A 73 -0.41 -4.79 3.21
CA GLU A 73 0.12 -5.61 2.13
C GLU A 73 0.20 -7.10 2.53
N GLU A 74 0.75 -7.41 3.70
CA GLU A 74 0.79 -8.78 4.25
C GLU A 74 -0.63 -9.35 4.42
N ARG A 75 -1.54 -8.53 4.95
CA ARG A 75 -2.95 -8.91 5.12
C ARG A 75 -3.65 -9.16 3.80
N PHE A 76 -3.29 -8.42 2.74
CA PHE A 76 -3.90 -8.61 1.44
C PHE A 76 -3.31 -9.83 0.71
N LEU A 77 -1.99 -10.02 0.76
CA LEU A 77 -1.30 -11.14 0.13
C LEU A 77 -1.82 -12.50 0.64
N SER A 78 -2.18 -12.62 1.92
CA SER A 78 -2.77 -13.86 2.46
C SER A 78 -4.15 -14.21 1.90
N THR A 79 -4.82 -13.28 1.22
CA THR A 79 -6.17 -13.47 0.67
C THR A 79 -6.24 -13.32 -0.85
N ILE A 80 -5.21 -12.74 -1.48
CA ILE A 80 -5.23 -12.42 -2.91
C ILE A 80 -5.19 -13.68 -3.79
N GLU A 81 -4.49 -14.73 -3.35
CA GLU A 81 -4.39 -16.00 -4.09
C GLU A 81 -5.79 -16.60 -4.29
N ASN A 82 -6.52 -16.84 -3.19
CA ASN A 82 -7.90 -17.32 -3.25
C ASN A 82 -8.81 -16.40 -4.05
N GLY A 83 -8.63 -15.07 -3.93
CA GLY A 83 -9.44 -14.10 -4.67
C GLY A 83 -9.19 -14.12 -6.18
N ILE A 84 -7.99 -14.48 -6.63
CA ILE A 84 -7.66 -14.62 -8.05
C ILE A 84 -8.16 -15.97 -8.59
N GLU A 85 -8.05 -17.05 -7.81
CA GLU A 85 -8.59 -18.35 -8.20
C GLU A 85 -10.09 -18.27 -8.47
N ILE A 86 -10.87 -17.73 -7.52
CA ILE A 86 -12.33 -17.55 -7.68
C ILE A 86 -12.64 -16.69 -8.92
N PHE A 87 -11.87 -15.63 -9.17
CA PHE A 87 -12.10 -14.75 -10.32
C PHE A 87 -11.80 -15.44 -11.67
N ASN A 88 -10.91 -16.42 -11.71
CA ASN A 88 -10.57 -17.15 -12.93
C ASN A 88 -11.50 -18.36 -13.18
N GLU A 89 -12.23 -18.80 -12.15
CA GLU A 89 -13.25 -19.85 -12.26
C GLU A 89 -14.61 -19.34 -12.78
N GLU A 90 -14.83 -18.02 -12.74
CA GLU A 90 -15.94 -17.30 -13.39
C GLU A 90 -15.67 -16.99 -14.87
#